data_AF-A0A849YXU0-F1
#
_entry.id   AF-A0A849YXU0-F1
#
_cell.length_a   1.000
_cell.length_b   1.000
_cell.length_c   1.000
_cell.angle_alpha   90.00
_cell.angle_beta   90.00
_cell.angle_gamma   90.00
#
_symmetry.space_group_name_H-M   'P 1'
#
loop_
_entity.id
_entity.type
_entity.pdbx_description
1 polymer ?
#
loop_
_entity_poly.entity_id
_entity_poly.type
_entity_poly.pdbx_seq_one_letter_code
_entity_poly.pdbx_strand_id
1 'polypeptide(L)'
;MRALSARGAMILALLGATVGTVLDGFHTWSGTTSYPSPVFLKAAWWVPLLFGVAFASLGSLFSILRARDRRPAPSPRAALLGFVAFAALYFASGFLPAPNAVKLAVLLGGGAAAWWLVDRSPAAILTGIAAAIAGPLTEITLVHIGAFSHLQPDFAGIPMWLPALYFASGPAGGPFARFVTTL
;
A
#
# COMPACT_ATOMS: atom_id res chain seq x y z
N MET A 1 9.58 -25.67 -0.35
CA MET A 1 9.01 -24.31 -0.53
C MET A 1 7.51 -24.42 -0.28
N ARG A 2 6.93 -23.67 0.67
CA ARG A 2 5.46 -23.60 0.74
C ARG A 2 5.00 -22.70 -0.42
N ALA A 3 4.23 -23.26 -1.34
CA ALA A 3 3.62 -22.49 -2.41
C ALA A 3 2.65 -21.45 -1.82
N LEU A 4 2.48 -20.32 -2.51
CA LEU A 4 1.40 -19.38 -2.24
C LEU A 4 0.08 -20.14 -2.16
N SER A 5 -0.61 -20.07 -1.02
CA SER A 5 -1.91 -20.71 -0.89
C SER A 5 -2.99 -19.84 -1.54
N ALA A 6 -3.89 -20.46 -2.31
CA ALA A 6 -5.06 -19.77 -2.87
C ALA A 6 -5.90 -19.14 -1.75
N ARG A 7 -5.97 -19.81 -0.59
CA ARG A 7 -6.58 -19.29 0.64
C ARG A 7 -5.92 -17.99 1.12
N GLY A 8 -4.59 -17.97 1.19
CA GLY A 8 -3.83 -16.79 1.57
C GLY A 8 -4.06 -15.60 0.66
N ALA A 9 -4.03 -15.83 -0.66
CA ALA A 9 -4.34 -14.80 -1.65
C ALA A 9 -5.78 -14.27 -1.51
N MET A 10 -6.75 -15.15 -1.24
CA MET A 10 -8.13 -14.76 -0.97
C MET A 10 -8.26 -13.91 0.30
N ILE A 11 -7.59 -14.30 1.40
CA ILE A 11 -7.60 -13.50 2.64
C ILE A 11 -6.99 -12.12 2.39
N LEU A 12 -5.89 -12.04 1.64
CA LEU A 12 -5.31 -10.75 1.26
C LEU A 12 -6.26 -9.91 0.40
N ALA A 13 -6.98 -10.53 -0.53
CA ALA A 13 -7.97 -9.83 -1.34
C ALA A 13 -9.10 -9.25 -0.47
N LEU A 14 -9.62 -10.02 0.49
CA LEU A 14 -10.64 -9.56 1.43
C LEU A 14 -10.13 -8.46 2.36
N LEU A 15 -8.88 -8.56 2.83
CA LEU A 15 -8.24 -7.52 3.63
C LEU A 15 -8.03 -6.24 2.82
N GLY A 16 -7.61 -6.35 1.56
CA GLY A 16 -7.50 -5.19 0.66
C GLY A 16 -8.87 -4.54 0.44
N ALA A 17 -9.88 -5.33 0.10
CA ALA A 17 -11.23 -4.83 -0.15
C ALA A 17 -11.91 -4.18 1.08
N THR A 18 -11.43 -4.47 2.28
CA THR A 18 -11.96 -3.89 3.52
C THR A 18 -11.04 -2.79 4.05
N VAL A 19 -9.85 -3.16 4.53
CA VAL A 19 -8.89 -2.23 5.13
C VAL A 19 -8.40 -1.23 4.09
N GLY A 20 -8.10 -1.65 2.87
CA GLY A 20 -7.68 -0.75 1.79
C GLY A 20 -8.74 0.31 1.47
N THR A 21 -10.02 -0.06 1.43
CA THR A 21 -11.12 0.91 1.24
C THR A 21 -11.28 1.85 2.43
N VAL A 22 -11.06 1.38 3.66
CA VAL A 22 -11.02 2.26 4.85
C VAL A 22 -9.87 3.27 4.75
N LEU A 23 -8.69 2.83 4.30
CA LEU A 23 -7.55 3.70 4.08
C LEU A 23 -7.83 4.77 3.02
N ASP A 24 -8.42 4.40 1.89
CA ASP A 24 -8.87 5.38 0.87
C ASP A 24 -9.95 6.33 1.41
N GLY A 25 -10.82 5.84 2.30
CA GLY A 25 -11.73 6.67 3.09
C GLY A 25 -11.01 7.82 3.82
N PHE A 26 -9.83 7.58 4.37
CA PHE A 26 -9.02 8.66 4.95
C PHE A 26 -8.62 9.71 3.94
N HIS A 27 -8.22 9.32 2.72
CA HIS A 27 -7.86 10.26 1.66
C HIS A 27 -9.06 11.06 1.16
N THR A 28 -10.23 10.45 1.04
CA THR A 28 -11.44 11.17 0.64
C THR A 28 -11.97 12.09 1.74
N TRP A 29 -11.79 11.75 3.02
CA TRP A 29 -12.15 12.63 4.14
C TRP A 29 -11.15 13.75 4.39
N SER A 30 -9.86 13.53 4.16
CA SER A 30 -8.83 14.57 4.28
C SER A 30 -8.83 15.55 3.11
N GLY A 31 -9.62 15.29 2.06
CA GLY A 31 -9.58 16.09 0.84
C GLY A 31 -8.30 15.83 0.02
N THR A 32 -7.74 14.64 0.13
CA THR A 32 -6.64 14.19 -0.74
C THR A 32 -7.17 13.70 -2.07
N THR A 33 -8.24 12.90 -2.05
CA THR A 33 -8.89 12.37 -3.25
C THR A 33 -10.38 12.71 -3.29
N SER A 34 -10.97 12.68 -4.49
CA SER A 34 -12.42 12.78 -4.68
C SER A 34 -12.88 11.86 -5.82
N TYR A 35 -14.11 11.35 -5.69
CA TYR A 35 -14.75 10.51 -6.70
C TYR A 35 -15.99 11.22 -7.27
N PRO A 36 -16.30 11.10 -8.58
CA PRO A 36 -17.49 11.70 -9.17
C PRO A 36 -18.81 11.15 -8.60
N SER A 37 -18.84 9.84 -8.33
CA SER A 37 -20.04 9.12 -7.85
C SER A 37 -19.70 8.22 -6.66
N PRO A 38 -19.51 8.80 -5.46
CA PRO A 38 -19.14 8.04 -4.27
C PRO A 38 -20.33 7.26 -3.70
N VAL A 39 -20.04 6.11 -3.07
CA VAL A 39 -21.06 5.25 -2.44
C VAL A 39 -20.81 5.02 -0.96
N PHE A 40 -19.67 4.42 -0.59
CA PHE A 40 -19.32 4.05 0.78
C PHE A 40 -17.97 4.65 1.12
N LEU A 41 -17.82 5.24 2.31
CA LEU A 41 -16.58 5.95 2.73
C LEU A 41 -16.11 6.99 1.72
N LYS A 42 -17.05 7.66 1.03
CA LYS A 42 -16.81 8.58 -0.08
C LYS A 42 -15.98 7.99 -1.25
N ALA A 43 -15.85 6.67 -1.33
CA ALA A 43 -15.16 5.96 -2.40
C ALA A 43 -16.15 5.46 -3.47
N ALA A 44 -15.66 5.23 -4.69
CA ALA A 44 -16.46 4.60 -5.76
C ALA A 44 -16.66 3.09 -5.51
N TRP A 45 -17.69 2.50 -6.14
CA TRP A 45 -18.08 1.09 -5.93
C TRP A 45 -16.99 0.07 -6.29
N TRP A 46 -16.07 0.42 -7.19
CA TRP A 46 -14.99 -0.45 -7.67
C TRP A 46 -13.73 -0.38 -6.79
N VAL A 47 -13.65 0.57 -5.86
CA VAL A 47 -12.48 0.76 -4.99
C VAL A 47 -12.15 -0.48 -4.16
N PRO A 48 -13.11 -1.17 -3.50
CA PRO A 48 -12.84 -2.43 -2.82
C PRO A 48 -12.20 -3.50 -3.73
N LEU A 49 -12.65 -3.59 -4.99
CA LEU A 49 -12.10 -4.56 -5.94
C LEU A 49 -10.64 -4.23 -6.29
N LEU A 50 -10.35 -2.96 -6.54
CA LEU A 50 -9.00 -2.50 -6.86
C LEU A 50 -8.03 -2.77 -5.71
N PHE A 51 -8.39 -2.42 -4.46
CA PHE A 51 -7.55 -2.70 -3.30
C PHE A 51 -7.40 -4.20 -3.02
N GLY A 52 -8.46 -4.99 -3.24
CA GLY A 52 -8.37 -6.45 -3.11
C GLY A 52 -7.35 -7.04 -4.08
N VAL A 53 -7.40 -6.64 -5.35
CA VAL A 53 -6.40 -7.06 -6.37
C VAL A 53 -5.00 -6.59 -5.99
N ALA A 54 -4.84 -5.33 -5.54
CA ALA A 54 -3.55 -4.79 -5.16
C ALA A 54 -2.91 -5.56 -4.00
N PHE A 55 -3.66 -5.81 -2.91
CA PHE A 55 -3.16 -6.54 -1.74
C PHE A 55 -2.79 -7.99 -2.09
N ALA A 56 -3.66 -8.69 -2.82
CA ALA A 56 -3.39 -10.05 -3.26
C ALA A 56 -2.16 -10.13 -4.16
N SER A 57 -2.03 -9.20 -5.12
CA SER A 57 -0.92 -9.17 -6.07
C SER A 57 0.42 -8.85 -5.41
N LEU A 58 0.48 -7.77 -4.61
CA LEU A 58 1.71 -7.35 -3.93
C LEU A 58 2.12 -8.33 -2.84
N GLY A 59 1.17 -8.87 -2.06
CA GLY A 59 1.45 -9.89 -1.06
C GLY A 59 1.95 -11.20 -1.66
N SER A 60 1.42 -11.57 -2.84
CA SER A 60 1.90 -12.72 -3.60
C SER A 60 3.31 -12.47 -4.15
N LEU A 61 3.55 -11.31 -4.77
CA LEU A 61 4.87 -10.91 -5.25
C LEU A 61 5.92 -10.96 -4.12
N PHE A 62 5.61 -10.37 -2.97
CA PHE A 62 6.49 -10.42 -1.80
C PHE A 62 6.78 -11.85 -1.36
N SER A 63 5.75 -12.71 -1.29
CA SER A 63 5.90 -14.10 -0.89
C SER A 63 6.80 -14.88 -1.86
N ILE A 64 6.68 -14.64 -3.17
CA ILE A 64 7.52 -15.26 -4.22
C ILE A 64 8.97 -14.80 -4.08
N LEU A 65 9.19 -13.49 -3.97
CA LEU A 65 10.53 -12.92 -3.82
C LEU A 65 11.19 -13.40 -2.52
N ARG A 66 10.41 -13.47 -1.43
CA ARG A 66 10.89 -13.89 -0.12
C ARG A 66 11.16 -15.39 -0.03
N ALA A 67 10.55 -16.22 -0.88
CA ALA A 67 10.81 -17.66 -0.92
C ALA A 67 12.28 -18.00 -1.23
N ARG A 68 13.01 -17.07 -1.89
CA ARG A 68 14.44 -17.21 -2.22
C ARG A 68 15.37 -16.69 -1.13
N ASP A 69 14.85 -15.96 -0.13
CA ASP A 69 15.65 -15.36 0.94
C ASP A 69 15.73 -16.30 2.15
N ARG A 70 16.96 -16.60 2.60
CA ARG A 70 17.24 -17.46 3.76
C ARG A 70 17.26 -16.71 5.09
N ARG A 71 17.13 -15.37 5.08
CA ARG A 71 17.08 -14.57 6.31
C ARG A 71 15.87 -14.96 7.17
N PRO A 72 16.00 -14.97 8.51
CA PRO A 72 14.89 -15.23 9.41
C PRO A 72 13.68 -14.37 9.07
N ALA A 73 12.50 -14.99 9.06
CA ALA A 73 11.26 -14.24 8.88
C ALA A 73 11.02 -13.33 10.10
N PRO A 74 10.46 -12.13 9.90
CA PRO A 74 10.00 -11.30 11.01
C PRO A 74 9.00 -12.07 11.88
N SER A 75 8.98 -11.79 13.17
CA SER A 75 7.97 -12.37 14.06
C SER A 75 6.57 -11.90 13.66
N PRO A 76 5.49 -12.66 13.96
CA PRO A 76 4.12 -12.23 13.68
C PRO A 76 3.80 -10.84 14.27
N ARG A 77 4.32 -10.55 15.47
CA ARG A 77 4.20 -9.23 16.10
C ARG A 77 4.89 -8.13 15.28
N ALA A 78 6.13 -8.37 14.82
CA ALA A 78 6.84 -7.40 14.00
C ALA A 78 6.13 -7.17 12.66
N ALA A 79 5.63 -8.24 12.02
CA ALA A 79 4.86 -8.16 10.79
C ALA A 79 3.57 -7.34 10.96
N LEU A 80 2.80 -7.58 12.04
CA LEU A 80 1.61 -6.80 12.37
C LEU A 80 1.94 -5.33 12.64
N LEU A 81 3.00 -5.05 13.40
CA LEU A 81 3.45 -3.67 13.67
C LEU A 81 3.88 -2.96 12.38
N GLY A 82 4.52 -3.67 11.44
CA GLY A 82 4.80 -3.14 10.10
C GLY A 82 3.53 -2.75 9.36
N PHE A 83 2.51 -3.62 9.36
CA PHE A 83 1.23 -3.32 8.71
C PHE A 83 0.51 -2.12 9.35
N VAL A 84 0.53 -2.01 10.67
CA VAL A 84 0.01 -0.84 11.39
C VAL A 84 0.80 0.43 11.04
N ALA A 85 2.12 0.34 10.93
CA ALA A 85 2.96 1.45 10.50
C ALA A 85 2.62 1.89 9.06
N PHE A 86 2.36 0.95 8.15
CA PHE A 86 1.88 1.27 6.80
C PHE A 86 0.55 2.04 6.82
N ALA A 87 -0.43 1.56 7.59
CA ALA A 87 -1.72 2.25 7.75
C ALA A 87 -1.54 3.66 8.35
N ALA A 88 -0.62 3.84 9.30
CA ALA A 88 -0.29 5.14 9.87
C ALA A 88 0.37 6.09 8.85
N LEU A 89 1.26 5.59 7.98
CA LEU A 89 1.84 6.36 6.88
C LEU A 89 0.77 6.78 5.87
N TYR A 90 -0.15 5.87 5.53
CA TYR A 90 -1.29 6.16 4.66
C TYR A 90 -2.19 7.26 5.26
N PHE A 91 -2.51 7.15 6.55
CA PHE A 91 -3.27 8.18 7.26
C PHE A 91 -2.53 9.53 7.26
N ALA A 92 -1.23 9.52 7.54
CA ALA A 92 -0.41 10.73 7.56
C ALA A 92 -0.33 11.42 6.20
N SER A 93 -0.33 10.68 5.08
CA SER A 93 -0.30 11.32 3.75
C SER A 93 -1.55 12.16 3.48
N GLY A 94 -2.69 11.76 4.05
CA GLY A 94 -3.94 12.51 3.97
C GLY A 94 -4.01 13.66 4.98
N PHE A 95 -3.79 13.36 6.27
CA PHE A 95 -4.11 14.27 7.37
C PHE A 95 -2.96 15.14 7.88
N LEU A 96 -1.71 14.89 7.48
CA LEU A 96 -0.60 15.75 7.87
C LEU A 96 -0.78 17.13 7.19
N PRO A 97 -0.95 18.24 7.96
CA PRO A 97 -1.15 19.58 7.40
C PRO A 97 0.19 20.17 6.97
N ALA A 98 0.84 19.54 6.00
CA ALA A 98 2.16 19.90 5.52
C ALA A 98 2.22 19.86 3.98
N PRO A 99 3.16 20.59 3.35
CA PRO A 99 3.39 20.53 1.91
C PRO A 99 3.72 19.12 1.42
N ASN A 100 3.42 18.82 0.16
CA ASN A 100 3.67 17.50 -0.44
C ASN A 100 5.13 17.04 -0.34
N ALA A 101 6.10 17.96 -0.37
CA ALA A 101 7.52 17.64 -0.16
C ALA A 101 7.82 17.11 1.27
N VAL A 102 7.15 17.65 2.30
CA VAL A 102 7.28 17.16 3.68
C VAL A 102 6.62 15.80 3.82
N LYS A 103 5.43 15.61 3.24
CA LYS A 103 4.76 14.31 3.20
C LYS A 103 5.64 13.25 2.52
N LEU A 104 6.28 13.60 1.40
CA LEU A 104 7.24 12.74 0.71
C LEU A 104 8.38 12.30 1.64
N ALA A 105 9.01 13.25 2.34
CA ALA A 105 10.09 12.94 3.28
C ALA A 105 9.65 12.02 4.42
N VAL A 106 8.46 12.27 4.99
CA VAL A 106 7.86 11.42 6.03
C VAL A 106 7.62 10.00 5.51
N LEU A 107 7.07 9.86 4.31
CA LEU A 107 6.76 8.55 3.72
C LEU A 107 8.02 7.75 3.37
N LEU A 108 9.04 8.42 2.80
CA LEU A 108 10.34 7.79 2.53
C LEU A 108 11.05 7.38 3.83
N GLY A 109 11.09 8.27 4.82
CA GLY A 109 11.68 7.98 6.12
C GLY A 109 10.96 6.86 6.85
N GLY A 110 9.63 6.85 6.80
CA GLY A 110 8.79 5.79 7.36
C GLY A 110 8.99 4.45 6.67
N GLY A 111 9.04 4.43 5.34
CA GLY A 111 9.34 3.21 4.56
C GLY A 111 10.73 2.66 4.85
N ALA A 112 11.74 3.53 4.95
CA ALA A 112 13.11 3.15 5.30
C ALA A 112 13.21 2.63 6.75
N ALA A 113 12.52 3.27 7.70
CA ALA A 113 12.44 2.82 9.08
C ALA A 113 11.74 1.46 9.19
N ALA A 114 10.63 1.26 8.46
CA ALA A 114 9.93 -0.02 8.41
C ALA A 114 10.83 -1.12 7.83
N TRP A 115 11.58 -0.83 6.76
CA TRP A 115 12.57 -1.77 6.23
C TRP A 115 13.64 -2.13 7.27
N TRP A 116 14.20 -1.13 7.95
CA TRP A 116 15.24 -1.36 8.94
C TRP A 116 14.78 -2.16 10.16
N LEU A 117 13.60 -1.83 10.68
CA LEU A 117 13.08 -2.35 11.95
C LEU A 117 12.27 -3.64 11.80
N VAL A 118 11.57 -3.83 10.67
CA VAL A 118 10.67 -4.97 10.46
C VAL A 118 11.32 -6.02 9.57
N ASP A 119 11.70 -5.63 8.35
CA ASP A 119 12.21 -6.58 7.38
C ASP A 119 13.25 -5.98 6.42
N ARG A 120 14.52 -6.26 6.71
CA ARG A 120 15.67 -5.81 5.94
C ARG A 120 15.90 -6.62 4.65
N SER A 121 14.93 -7.42 4.19
CA SER A 121 15.10 -8.25 3.00
C SER A 121 15.15 -7.45 1.69
N PRO A 122 15.82 -7.98 0.64
CA PRO A 122 15.67 -7.44 -0.71
C PRO A 122 14.24 -7.57 -1.24
N ALA A 123 13.50 -8.60 -0.80
CA ALA A 123 12.11 -8.81 -1.20
C ALA A 123 11.20 -7.63 -0.82
N ALA A 124 11.42 -7.05 0.38
CA ALA A 124 10.74 -5.84 0.82
C ALA A 124 10.98 -4.65 -0.13
N ILE A 125 12.24 -4.41 -0.49
CA ILE A 125 12.63 -3.30 -1.39
C ILE A 125 12.07 -3.53 -2.79
N LEU A 126 12.26 -4.71 -3.36
CA LEU A 126 11.80 -5.03 -4.72
C LEU A 126 10.28 -4.97 -4.85
N THR A 127 9.55 -5.44 -3.83
CA THR A 127 8.08 -5.31 -3.79
C THR A 127 7.69 -3.83 -3.70
N GLY A 128 8.37 -3.05 -2.86
CA GLY A 128 8.15 -1.61 -2.74
C GLY A 128 8.38 -0.88 -4.06
N ILE A 129 9.47 -1.17 -4.78
CA ILE A 129 9.75 -0.59 -6.10
C ILE A 129 8.65 -0.95 -7.10
N ALA A 130 8.24 -2.22 -7.15
CA ALA A 130 7.16 -2.64 -8.03
C ALA A 130 5.85 -1.89 -7.74
N ALA A 131 5.50 -1.75 -6.46
CA ALA A 131 4.34 -0.97 -6.03
C ALA A 131 4.46 0.52 -6.39
N ALA A 132 5.63 1.13 -6.16
CA ALA A 132 5.92 2.54 -6.44
C ALA A 132 5.88 2.90 -7.93
N ILE A 133 5.86 1.90 -8.81
CA ILE A 133 5.69 2.08 -10.26
C ILE A 133 4.25 1.74 -10.64
N ALA A 134 3.79 0.52 -10.33
CA ALA A 134 2.50 0.02 -10.79
C ALA A 134 1.31 0.79 -10.19
N GLY A 135 1.40 1.17 -8.91
CA GLY A 135 0.40 1.97 -8.23
C GLY A 135 0.20 3.34 -8.87
N PRO A 136 1.23 4.20 -8.91
CA PRO A 136 1.15 5.51 -9.55
C PRO A 136 0.73 5.46 -11.02
N LEU A 137 1.19 4.48 -11.81
CA LEU A 137 0.74 4.34 -13.21
C LEU A 137 -0.76 4.00 -13.31
N THR A 138 -1.26 3.17 -12.40
CA THR A 138 -2.70 2.86 -12.31
C THR A 138 -3.48 4.11 -11.95
N GLU A 139 -3.06 4.84 -10.92
CA GLU A 139 -3.74 6.06 -10.49
C GLU A 139 -3.69 7.16 -11.54
N ILE A 140 -2.54 7.38 -12.21
CA ILE A 140 -2.43 8.31 -13.34
C ILE A 140 -3.47 7.95 -14.41
N THR A 141 -3.57 6.66 -14.78
CA THR A 141 -4.53 6.21 -15.79
C THR A 141 -5.96 6.50 -15.36
N LEU A 142 -6.33 6.16 -14.13
CA LEU A 142 -7.65 6.37 -13.55
C LEU A 142 -8.03 7.86 -13.46
N VAL A 143 -7.08 8.72 -13.09
CA VAL A 143 -7.28 10.17 -13.06
C VAL A 143 -7.52 10.72 -14.48
N HIS A 144 -6.76 10.27 -15.48
CA HIS A 144 -6.90 10.76 -16.87
C HIS A 144 -8.21 10.33 -17.54
N ILE A 145 -8.81 9.21 -17.12
CA ILE A 145 -10.15 8.80 -17.58
C ILE A 145 -11.28 9.38 -16.72
N GLY A 146 -10.97 10.24 -15.74
CA GLY A 146 -11.95 10.88 -14.87
C GLY A 146 -12.59 9.97 -13.83
N ALA A 147 -11.97 8.83 -13.50
CA ALA A 147 -12.52 7.89 -12.52
C ALA A 147 -12.48 8.43 -11.08
N PHE A 148 -11.46 9.23 -10.76
CA PHE A 148 -11.32 9.99 -9.52
C PHE A 148 -10.31 11.12 -9.72
N SER A 149 -10.05 11.95 -8.70
CA SER A 149 -9.05 13.02 -8.76
C SER A 149 -8.26 13.14 -7.47
N HIS A 150 -6.98 13.50 -7.57
CA HIS A 150 -6.23 14.08 -6.45
C HIS A 150 -6.48 15.58 -6.40
N LEU A 151 -6.77 16.12 -5.21
CA LEU A 151 -7.10 17.54 -5.04
C LEU A 151 -5.87 18.44 -4.87
N GLN A 152 -4.70 17.85 -4.61
CA GLN A 152 -3.41 18.55 -4.51
C GLN A 152 -2.32 17.82 -5.32
N PRO A 153 -2.46 17.71 -6.66
CA PRO A 153 -1.50 16.99 -7.49
C PRO A 153 -0.26 17.84 -7.80
N ASP A 154 0.86 17.17 -8.09
CA ASP A 154 2.12 17.81 -8.50
C ASP A 154 2.51 17.44 -9.94
N PHE A 155 2.33 16.18 -10.36
CA PHE A 155 2.72 15.69 -11.68
C PHE A 155 1.73 14.63 -12.19
N ALA A 156 1.35 14.72 -13.47
CA ALA A 156 0.45 13.77 -14.14
C ALA A 156 -0.86 13.47 -13.38
N GLY A 157 -1.38 14.45 -12.63
CA GLY A 157 -2.64 14.31 -11.88
C GLY A 157 -2.52 13.59 -10.53
N ILE A 158 -1.29 13.30 -10.06
CA ILE A 158 -1.03 12.66 -8.75
C ILE A 158 -0.06 13.50 -7.91
N PRO A 159 -0.04 13.36 -6.57
CA PRO A 159 0.91 14.04 -5.72
C PRO A 159 2.28 13.34 -5.74
N MET A 160 3.36 14.11 -5.60
CA MET A 160 4.75 13.64 -5.69
C MET A 160 5.12 12.63 -4.59
N TRP A 161 4.37 12.60 -3.49
CA TRP A 161 4.58 11.66 -2.39
C TRP A 161 3.97 10.27 -2.63
N LEU A 162 3.08 10.13 -3.62
CA LEU A 162 2.33 8.90 -3.87
C LEU A 162 3.24 7.69 -4.14
N PRO A 163 4.31 7.78 -4.97
CA PRO A 163 5.24 6.67 -5.15
C PRO A 163 5.91 6.22 -3.84
N ALA A 164 6.19 7.14 -2.91
CA ALA A 164 6.79 6.79 -1.62
C ALA A 164 5.81 6.06 -0.70
N LEU A 165 4.52 6.42 -0.71
CA LEU A 165 3.49 5.67 0.01
C LEU A 165 3.38 4.24 -0.54
N TYR A 166 3.31 4.09 -1.86
CA TYR A 166 3.31 2.77 -2.49
C TYR A 166 4.59 1.99 -2.19
N PHE A 167 5.76 2.63 -2.22
CA PHE A 167 7.02 2.00 -1.84
C PHE A 167 6.97 1.42 -0.42
N ALA A 168 6.44 2.18 0.55
CA ALA A 168 6.34 1.75 1.94
C ALA A 168 5.50 0.47 2.12
N SER A 169 4.59 0.13 1.20
CA SER A 169 3.81 -1.11 1.24
C SER A 169 4.69 -2.37 1.22
N GLY A 170 5.85 -2.34 0.56
CA GLY A 170 6.77 -3.47 0.51
C GLY A 170 7.42 -3.73 1.88
N PRO A 171 8.21 -2.78 2.43
CA PRO A 171 8.85 -2.94 3.73
C PRO A 171 7.91 -3.05 4.93
N ALA A 172 6.80 -2.32 4.92
CA ALA A 172 5.87 -2.27 6.05
C ALA A 172 4.77 -3.35 5.94
N GLY A 173 4.22 -3.58 4.75
CA GLY A 173 3.10 -4.50 4.53
C GLY A 173 3.50 -5.91 4.06
N GLY A 174 4.60 -6.05 3.32
CA GLY A 174 5.05 -7.33 2.75
C GLY A 174 5.20 -8.47 3.77
N PRO A 175 5.87 -8.26 4.92
CA PRO A 175 6.01 -9.27 5.96
C PRO A 175 4.66 -9.77 6.51
N PHE A 176 3.70 -8.87 6.71
CA PHE A 176 2.34 -9.23 7.13
C PHE A 176 1.63 -10.06 6.06
N ALA A 177 1.76 -9.67 4.79
CA ALA A 177 1.17 -10.43 3.71
C ALA A 177 1.71 -11.87 3.62
N ARG A 178 3.02 -12.05 3.84
CA ARG A 178 3.63 -13.40 3.92
C ARG A 178 3.13 -14.19 5.12
N PHE A 179 2.94 -13.55 6.27
CA PHE A 179 2.37 -14.21 7.44
C PHE A 179 0.99 -14.79 7.08
N VAL A 180 0.10 -13.96 6.51
CA VAL A 180 -1.25 -14.35 6.08
C VAL A 180 -1.23 -15.48 5.05
N THR A 181 -0.32 -15.46 4.07
CA THR A 181 -0.28 -16.49 3.02
C THR A 181 0.23 -17.85 3.49
N THR A 182 0.80 -17.91 4.69
CA THR A 182 1.37 -19.13 5.29
C THR A 182 0.54 -19.75 6.42
N LEU A 183 -0.58 -19.10 6.82
CA LEU A 183 -1.62 -19.64 7.70
C LEU A 183 -2.37 -20.80 7.03
#